data_AF-A0A7W0WSR9-F1
#
_entry.id   AF-A0A7W0WSR9-F1
#
_cell.length_a   1.000
_cell.length_b   1.000
_cell.length_c   1.000
_cell.angle_alpha   90.00
_cell.angle_beta   90.00
_cell.angle_gamma   90.00
#
_symmetry.space_group_name_H-M   'P 1'
#
loop_
_entity.id
_entity.type
_entity.pdbx_description
1 polymer ?
#
loop_
_entity_poly.entity_id
_entity_poly.type
_entity_poly.pdbx_seq_one_letter_code
_entity_poly.pdbx_strand_id
1 'polypeptide(L)'
;MPCPLCGEAKRFFDLRVRYPDEHIAAYRQLYGDKAASEWKSCGTCGFVHQNPRPSIEALNAFYTDGAYHTTPTPLAYNDRDKYMKFARWYYGDKIDYSIAQSRVKTGRVFEMGFGFGGALELFRERGWEVYGREPDGRLAAFAREQLGLVGPECGLVDETTKNPPVDLVFSNHAFEHVADLHGVMSALRSIMKPGGLIVTVVPTYAANRSNMSLRWMNSAHYSMFTTSSLDQLVARHGFEPVTGTYRGWRKEIDDVWHVARYTGKTLDPTKFYEDPDRVARFVNWVNPLRSLVYYPVFSNYHRKVARVQYVQEVFALARDRLLRR
;
A
#
# COMPACT_ATOMS: atom_id res chain seq x y z
N MET A 1 2.46 21.98 -7.61
CA MET A 1 1.01 21.80 -7.35
C MET A 1 0.78 21.65 -5.84
N PRO A 2 -0.42 21.98 -5.31
CA PRO A 2 -0.74 21.78 -3.90
C PRO A 2 -0.65 20.31 -3.48
N CYS A 3 -0.48 20.08 -2.17
CA CYS A 3 -0.46 18.76 -1.58
C CYS A 3 -1.84 18.11 -1.78
N PRO A 4 -1.93 16.91 -2.40
CA PRO A 4 -3.21 16.27 -2.69
C PRO A 4 -3.96 15.77 -1.45
N LEU A 5 -3.31 15.75 -0.28
CA LEU A 5 -3.91 15.31 0.98
C LEU A 5 -4.47 16.48 1.81
N CYS A 6 -3.75 17.60 1.89
CA CYS A 6 -4.10 18.71 2.79
C CYS A 6 -4.28 20.07 2.11
N GLY A 7 -3.96 20.19 0.82
CA GLY A 7 -4.07 21.44 0.06
C GLY A 7 -2.96 22.48 0.30
N GLU A 8 -1.96 22.19 1.14
CA GLU A 8 -0.78 23.07 1.33
C GLU A 8 -0.09 23.31 -0.01
N ALA A 9 0.19 24.58 -0.33
CA ALA A 9 0.69 25.00 -1.64
C ALA A 9 2.08 25.64 -1.60
N LYS A 10 2.60 25.95 -0.41
CA LYS A 10 3.82 26.75 -0.23
C LYS A 10 4.95 25.95 0.43
N ARG A 11 4.65 25.15 1.45
CA ARG A 11 5.68 24.50 2.30
C ARG A 11 5.95 23.07 1.86
N PHE A 12 7.02 22.89 1.09
CA PHE A 12 7.51 21.58 0.63
C PHE A 12 9.01 21.44 0.83
N PHE A 13 9.45 20.21 1.11
CA PHE A 13 10.85 19.83 1.23
C PHE A 13 11.22 18.79 0.17
N ASP A 14 12.41 18.91 -0.41
CA ASP A 14 12.89 18.01 -1.46
C ASP A 14 13.38 16.69 -0.88
N LEU A 15 12.88 15.58 -1.42
CA LEU A 15 13.34 14.23 -1.10
C LEU A 15 14.20 13.70 -2.24
N ARG A 16 15.46 13.33 -1.93
CA ARG A 16 16.38 12.79 -2.93
C ARG A 16 16.37 11.28 -2.86
N VAL A 17 15.55 10.66 -3.69
CA VAL A 17 15.58 9.20 -3.88
C VAL A 17 16.82 8.85 -4.69
N ARG A 18 17.74 8.08 -4.10
CA ARG A 18 19.00 7.66 -4.74
C ARG A 18 18.85 6.46 -5.67
N TYR A 19 17.73 5.76 -5.59
CA TYR A 19 17.48 4.57 -6.37
C TYR A 19 16.88 4.95 -7.72
N PRO A 20 17.34 4.33 -8.82
CA PRO A 20 16.70 4.51 -10.10
C PRO A 20 15.26 3.99 -10.01
N ASP A 21 14.34 4.71 -10.64
CA ASP A 21 12.97 4.28 -10.77
C ASP A 21 12.90 3.18 -11.84
N GLU A 22 12.94 1.92 -11.39
CA GLU A 22 12.88 0.73 -12.26
C GLU A 22 11.57 0.66 -13.08
N HIS A 23 10.53 1.40 -12.66
CA HIS A 23 9.24 1.46 -13.34
C HIS A 23 9.13 2.65 -14.30
N ILE A 24 10.07 3.60 -14.29
CA ILE A 24 9.97 4.85 -15.05
C ILE A 24 9.78 4.62 -16.55
N ALA A 25 10.32 3.53 -17.12
CA ALA A 25 10.15 3.21 -18.53
C ALA A 25 8.67 2.94 -18.91
N ALA A 26 7.90 2.32 -18.00
CA ALA A 26 6.47 2.11 -18.17
C ALA A 26 5.64 3.38 -17.86
N TYR A 27 6.23 4.32 -17.11
CA TYR A 27 5.56 5.53 -16.62
C TYR A 27 5.91 6.81 -17.36
N ARG A 28 6.99 6.83 -18.17
CA ARG A 28 7.54 8.03 -18.80
C ARG A 28 6.50 8.74 -19.67
N GLN A 29 5.62 7.98 -20.32
CA GLN A 29 4.53 8.52 -21.13
C GLN A 29 3.46 9.22 -20.28
N LEU A 30 3.20 8.78 -19.04
CA LEU A 30 2.22 9.39 -18.13
C LEU A 30 2.61 10.81 -17.69
N TYR A 31 3.89 11.14 -17.77
CA TYR A 31 4.40 12.48 -17.47
C TYR A 31 4.41 13.41 -18.69
N GLY A 32 4.16 12.90 -19.89
CA GLY A 32 4.22 13.67 -21.14
C GLY A 32 5.55 14.43 -21.28
N ASP A 33 5.46 15.75 -21.46
CA ASP A 33 6.61 16.67 -21.57
C ASP A 33 7.20 17.10 -20.22
N LYS A 34 6.64 16.67 -19.08
CA LYS A 34 7.18 16.99 -17.75
C LYS A 34 8.48 16.20 -17.56
N ALA A 35 9.61 16.86 -17.82
CA ALA A 35 10.94 16.24 -17.91
C ALA A 35 11.33 15.35 -16.71
N ALA A 36 10.77 15.59 -15.51
CA ALA A 36 10.79 14.65 -14.39
C ALA A 36 9.79 15.11 -13.30
N SER A 37 9.16 14.17 -12.59
CA SER A 37 8.49 14.46 -11.33
C SER A 37 9.47 14.33 -10.17
N GLU A 38 9.46 15.28 -9.26
CA GLU A 38 10.33 15.26 -8.08
C GLU A 38 9.56 14.79 -6.84
N TRP A 39 10.25 14.09 -5.95
CA TRP A 39 9.70 13.69 -4.67
C TRP A 39 9.71 14.87 -3.70
N LYS A 40 8.54 15.24 -3.19
CA LYS A 40 8.36 16.31 -2.20
C LYS A 40 7.71 15.77 -0.93
N SER A 41 8.15 16.25 0.22
CA SER A 41 7.45 16.11 1.50
C SER A 41 6.70 17.38 1.84
N CYS A 42 5.42 17.26 2.20
CA CYS A 42 4.62 18.39 2.65
C CYS A 42 5.00 18.80 4.07
N GLY A 43 5.33 20.07 4.28
CA GLY A 43 5.69 20.58 5.61
C GLY A 43 4.51 20.68 6.60
N THR A 44 3.27 20.59 6.12
CA THR A 44 2.06 20.68 6.96
C THR A 44 1.54 19.31 7.39
N CYS A 45 1.59 18.31 6.51
CA CYS A 45 1.07 16.97 6.82
C CYS A 45 2.07 15.82 6.76
N GLY A 46 3.31 16.09 6.34
CA GLY A 46 4.34 15.05 6.19
C GLY A 46 4.09 14.06 5.05
N PHE A 47 2.98 14.21 4.31
CA PHE A 47 2.68 13.39 3.14
C PHE A 47 3.73 13.61 2.06
N VAL A 48 4.20 12.50 1.49
CA VAL A 48 5.22 12.51 0.45
C VAL A 48 4.62 12.11 -0.88
N HIS A 49 4.89 12.87 -1.91
CA HIS A 49 4.36 12.63 -3.23
C HIS A 49 5.24 13.21 -4.33
N GLN A 50 5.01 12.72 -5.54
CA GLN A 50 5.54 13.26 -6.78
C GLN A 50 4.92 14.64 -7.10
N ASN A 51 5.75 15.62 -7.46
CA ASN A 51 5.35 16.98 -7.85
C ASN A 51 6.24 17.50 -9.00
N PRO A 52 5.69 17.81 -10.18
CA PRO A 52 4.28 17.70 -10.56
C PRO A 52 3.79 16.25 -10.64
N ARG A 53 2.57 16.00 -10.15
CA ARG A 53 1.89 14.71 -10.22
C ARG A 53 1.17 14.56 -11.59
N PRO A 54 1.06 13.36 -12.17
CA PRO A 54 0.16 13.09 -13.28
C PRO A 54 -1.32 13.31 -12.90
N SER A 55 -2.22 13.34 -13.89
CA SER A 55 -3.65 13.49 -13.63
C SER A 55 -4.24 12.23 -12.98
N ILE A 56 -5.42 12.35 -12.37
CA ILE A 56 -6.10 11.21 -11.75
C ILE A 56 -6.39 10.12 -12.78
N GLU A 57 -6.83 10.51 -13.97
CA GLU A 57 -7.14 9.62 -15.08
C GLU A 57 -5.89 8.84 -15.52
N ALA A 58 -4.76 9.52 -15.67
CA ALA A 58 -3.50 8.91 -16.05
C ALA A 58 -3.00 7.91 -15.00
N LEU A 59 -3.09 8.26 -13.71
CA LEU A 59 -2.70 7.36 -12.63
C LEU A 59 -3.64 6.14 -12.51
N ASN A 60 -4.94 6.33 -12.72
CA ASN A 60 -5.92 5.24 -12.68
C ASN A 60 -5.76 4.27 -13.86
N ALA A 61 -5.53 4.80 -15.08
CA ALA A 61 -5.34 4.00 -16.29
C ALA A 61 -4.24 2.94 -16.12
N PHE A 62 -3.17 3.29 -15.40
CA PHE A 62 -2.07 2.36 -15.10
C PHE A 62 -2.52 1.08 -14.37
N TYR A 63 -3.51 1.18 -13.49
CA TYR A 63 -4.05 0.04 -12.75
C TYR A 63 -5.13 -0.68 -13.53
N THR A 64 -6.06 0.06 -14.15
CA THR A 64 -7.17 -0.54 -14.90
C THR A 64 -6.72 -1.31 -16.14
N ASP A 65 -5.62 -0.87 -16.76
CA ASP A 65 -5.07 -1.51 -17.96
C ASP A 65 -4.14 -2.70 -17.61
N GLY A 66 -3.96 -3.00 -16.32
CA GLY A 66 -3.11 -4.09 -15.84
C GLY A 66 -1.61 -3.86 -16.04
N ALA A 67 -1.21 -2.64 -16.43
CA ALA A 67 0.18 -2.26 -16.69
C ALA A 67 1.08 -2.44 -15.45
N TYR A 68 0.50 -2.33 -14.25
CA TYR A 68 1.19 -2.60 -12.99
C TYR A 68 1.71 -4.03 -12.86
N HIS A 69 0.88 -5.00 -13.27
CA HIS A 69 1.17 -6.42 -13.16
C HIS A 69 1.66 -7.01 -14.49
N THR A 70 2.47 -6.24 -15.23
CA THR A 70 3.11 -6.67 -16.48
C THR A 70 4.35 -7.53 -16.25
N THR A 71 4.92 -7.50 -15.04
CA THR A 71 5.87 -8.54 -14.62
C THR A 71 5.11 -9.84 -14.45
N PRO A 72 5.60 -10.98 -14.98
CA PRO A 72 4.91 -12.26 -14.82
C PRO A 72 4.61 -12.50 -13.35
N THR A 73 3.33 -12.77 -13.06
CA THR A 73 2.93 -13.22 -11.73
C THR A 73 3.89 -14.34 -11.31
N PRO A 74 4.47 -14.29 -10.09
CA PRO A 74 5.34 -15.36 -9.64
C PRO A 74 4.70 -16.72 -9.91
N LEU A 75 5.42 -17.68 -10.50
CA LEU A 75 4.85 -18.99 -10.87
C LEU A 75 4.13 -19.68 -9.69
N ALA A 76 4.56 -19.39 -8.46
CA ALA A 76 3.93 -19.85 -7.23
C ALA A 76 2.49 -19.36 -7.03
N TYR A 77 2.05 -18.32 -7.73
CA TYR A 77 0.70 -17.78 -7.63
C TYR A 77 -0.25 -18.43 -8.65
N ASN A 78 0.27 -19.16 -9.64
CA ASN A 78 -0.54 -19.98 -10.55
C ASN A 78 -1.04 -21.28 -9.90
N ASP A 79 -0.67 -21.50 -8.63
CA ASP A 79 -0.99 -22.67 -7.83
C ASP A 79 -1.65 -22.18 -6.55
N ARG A 80 -2.92 -22.57 -6.36
CA ARG A 80 -3.74 -22.10 -5.24
C ARG A 80 -3.06 -22.35 -3.90
N ASP A 81 -2.53 -23.54 -3.66
CA ASP A 81 -2.00 -23.92 -2.35
C ASP A 81 -0.69 -23.19 -2.05
N LYS A 82 0.17 -23.02 -3.05
CA LYS A 82 1.40 -22.22 -2.92
C LYS A 82 1.07 -20.75 -2.67
N TYR A 83 0.12 -20.18 -3.40
CA TYR A 83 -0.35 -18.82 -3.17
C TYR A 83 -0.92 -18.66 -1.77
N MET A 84 -1.78 -19.57 -1.32
CA MET A 84 -2.40 -19.51 -0.01
C MET A 84 -1.42 -19.70 1.15
N LYS A 85 -0.31 -20.42 0.94
CA LYS A 85 0.82 -20.48 1.89
C LYS A 85 1.53 -19.13 2.00
N PHE A 86 1.80 -18.47 0.87
CA PHE A 86 2.33 -17.11 0.86
C PHE A 86 1.36 -16.14 1.55
N ALA A 87 0.07 -16.17 1.20
CA ALA A 87 -0.95 -15.30 1.78
C ALA A 87 -1.00 -15.43 3.31
N ARG A 88 -0.96 -16.65 3.87
CA ARG A 88 -0.91 -16.86 5.32
C ARG A 88 0.31 -16.22 5.96
N TRP A 89 1.48 -16.44 5.35
CA TRP A 89 2.72 -15.85 5.82
C TRP A 89 2.69 -14.32 5.71
N TYR A 90 2.11 -13.75 4.66
CA TYR A 90 2.19 -12.31 4.39
C TYR A 90 1.10 -11.48 5.09
N TYR A 91 -0.14 -11.96 5.12
CA TYR A 91 -1.30 -11.22 5.63
C TYR A 91 -1.75 -11.65 7.02
N GLY A 92 -1.41 -12.86 7.48
CA GLY A 92 -2.03 -13.46 8.67
C GLY A 92 -1.96 -12.59 9.94
N ASP A 93 -0.79 -12.03 10.23
CA ASP A 93 -0.60 -11.14 11.40
C ASP A 93 -1.32 -9.79 11.25
N LYS A 94 -1.38 -9.24 10.04
CA LYS A 94 -2.14 -8.01 9.73
C LYS A 94 -3.64 -8.23 9.94
N ILE A 95 -4.15 -9.38 9.50
CA ILE A 95 -5.57 -9.76 9.65
C ILE A 95 -5.90 -10.00 11.12
N ASP A 96 -5.11 -10.79 11.83
CA ASP A 96 -5.34 -11.08 13.25
C ASP A 96 -5.28 -9.78 14.09
N TYR A 97 -4.35 -8.89 13.75
CA TYR A 97 -4.29 -7.56 14.34
C TYR A 97 -5.55 -6.74 14.03
N SER A 98 -6.01 -6.72 12.77
CA SER A 98 -7.21 -5.98 12.35
C SER A 98 -8.47 -6.44 13.09
N ILE A 99 -8.64 -7.76 13.24
CA ILE A 99 -9.75 -8.37 13.98
C ILE A 99 -9.67 -8.05 15.47
N ALA A 100 -8.47 -8.10 16.06
CA ALA A 100 -8.28 -7.73 17.45
C ALA A 100 -8.64 -6.25 17.70
N GLN A 101 -8.26 -5.35 16.79
CA GLN A 101 -8.56 -3.91 16.91
C GLN A 101 -10.05 -3.60 16.69
N SER A 102 -10.73 -4.33 15.80
CA SER A 102 -12.16 -4.12 15.50
C SER A 102 -13.06 -4.45 16.68
N ARG A 103 -12.59 -5.28 17.63
CA ARG A 103 -13.34 -5.79 18.78
C ARG A 103 -14.59 -6.59 18.38
N VAL A 104 -14.69 -7.00 17.12
CA VAL A 104 -15.71 -7.93 16.63
C VAL A 104 -15.03 -9.23 16.19
N LYS A 105 -15.62 -10.37 16.52
CA LYS A 105 -15.04 -11.69 16.18
C LYS A 105 -15.23 -12.03 14.70
N THR A 106 -16.41 -11.73 14.18
CA THR A 106 -16.82 -11.91 12.78
C THR A 106 -17.73 -10.77 12.37
N GLY A 107 -17.94 -10.60 11.07
CA GLY A 107 -18.74 -9.52 10.51
C GLY A 107 -18.49 -9.42 9.01
N ARG A 108 -18.63 -8.20 8.47
CA ARG A 108 -18.32 -7.90 7.06
C ARG A 108 -17.03 -7.14 6.93
N VAL A 109 -16.17 -7.58 6.02
CA VAL A 109 -14.95 -6.88 5.63
C VAL A 109 -15.02 -6.45 4.17
N PHE A 110 -14.55 -5.24 3.90
CA PHE A 110 -14.31 -4.75 2.54
C PHE A 110 -12.80 -4.54 2.35
N GLU A 111 -12.20 -5.21 1.36
CA GLU A 111 -10.80 -4.99 0.99
C GLU A 111 -10.67 -4.06 -0.23
N MET A 112 -9.90 -2.98 -0.08
CA MET A 112 -9.52 -2.09 -1.18
C MET A 112 -8.20 -2.53 -1.79
N GLY A 113 -8.21 -2.86 -3.09
CA GLY A 113 -7.05 -3.39 -3.81
C GLY A 113 -6.73 -4.81 -3.36
N PHE A 114 -7.71 -5.73 -3.48
CA PHE A 114 -7.57 -7.08 -2.93
C PHE A 114 -6.59 -7.98 -3.72
N GLY A 115 -6.09 -7.53 -4.86
CA GLY A 115 -5.17 -8.26 -5.72
C GLY A 115 -5.70 -9.68 -6.03
N PHE A 116 -4.89 -10.70 -5.77
CA PHE A 116 -5.30 -12.10 -5.97
C PHE A 116 -6.30 -12.64 -4.92
N GLY A 117 -6.81 -11.81 -4.00
CA GLY A 117 -7.84 -12.17 -3.03
C GLY A 117 -7.33 -12.97 -1.82
N GLY A 118 -6.02 -12.93 -1.55
CA GLY A 118 -5.40 -13.75 -0.51
C GLY A 118 -5.81 -13.35 0.91
N ALA A 119 -5.90 -12.05 1.19
CA ALA A 119 -6.36 -11.57 2.49
C ALA A 119 -7.87 -11.80 2.67
N LEU A 120 -8.69 -11.54 1.65
CA LEU A 120 -10.10 -11.93 1.64
C LEU A 120 -10.33 -13.40 1.97
N GLU A 121 -9.58 -14.32 1.36
CA GLU A 121 -9.73 -15.74 1.66
C GLU A 121 -9.40 -16.06 3.13
N LEU A 122 -8.38 -15.41 3.69
CA LEU A 122 -8.03 -15.56 5.11
C LEU A 122 -9.06 -14.94 6.07
N PHE A 123 -9.74 -13.87 5.68
CA PHE A 123 -10.90 -13.36 6.42
C PHE A 123 -12.08 -14.34 6.35
N ARG A 124 -12.36 -14.90 5.16
CA ARG A 124 -13.42 -15.91 4.96
C ARG A 124 -13.18 -17.15 5.81
N GLU A 125 -11.94 -17.65 5.87
CA GLU A 125 -11.53 -18.76 6.76
C GLU A 125 -11.76 -18.46 8.25
N ARG A 126 -11.75 -17.18 8.63
CA ARG A 126 -12.06 -16.70 9.99
C ARG A 126 -13.55 -16.41 10.20
N GLY A 127 -14.42 -16.77 9.26
CA GLY A 127 -15.87 -16.62 9.36
C GLY A 127 -16.40 -15.22 9.02
N TRP A 128 -15.62 -14.40 8.32
CA TRP A 128 -16.06 -13.10 7.83
C TRP A 128 -16.75 -13.22 6.47
N GLU A 129 -17.75 -12.37 6.26
CA GLU A 129 -18.32 -12.12 4.95
C GLU A 129 -17.45 -11.08 4.22
N VAL A 130 -17.07 -11.38 2.99
CA VAL A 130 -15.97 -10.69 2.30
C VAL A 130 -16.45 -9.97 1.04
N TYR A 131 -16.09 -8.70 0.95
CA TYR A 131 -16.34 -7.79 -0.16
C TYR A 131 -15.03 -7.10 -0.54
N GLY A 132 -14.97 -6.49 -1.74
CA GLY A 132 -13.79 -5.72 -2.12
C GLY A 132 -13.84 -5.19 -3.54
N ARG A 133 -12.89 -4.32 -3.86
CA ARG A 133 -12.68 -3.77 -5.21
C ARG A 133 -11.22 -3.92 -5.63
N GLU A 134 -11.01 -4.41 -6.84
CA GLU A 134 -9.70 -4.54 -7.48
C GLU A 134 -9.80 -4.08 -8.94
N PRO A 135 -9.07 -3.04 -9.36
CA PRO A 135 -9.13 -2.54 -10.74
C PRO A 135 -8.55 -3.50 -11.79
N ASP A 136 -7.60 -4.38 -11.45
CA ASP A 136 -7.07 -5.35 -12.42
C ASP A 136 -8.03 -6.54 -12.59
N GLY A 137 -8.71 -6.57 -13.73
CA GLY A 137 -9.68 -7.62 -14.06
C GLY A 137 -9.12 -9.05 -14.06
N ARG A 138 -7.82 -9.24 -14.29
CA ARG A 138 -7.18 -10.58 -14.21
C ARG A 138 -7.10 -11.05 -12.76
N LEU A 139 -6.79 -10.15 -11.84
CA LEU A 139 -6.70 -10.45 -10.42
C LEU A 139 -8.08 -10.71 -9.81
N ALA A 140 -9.06 -9.89 -10.19
CA ALA A 140 -10.46 -10.11 -9.85
C ALA A 140 -10.99 -11.45 -10.39
N ALA A 141 -10.64 -11.82 -11.62
CA ALA A 141 -10.98 -13.12 -12.19
C ALA A 141 -10.35 -14.28 -11.41
N PHE A 142 -9.08 -14.16 -11.01
CA PHE A 142 -8.42 -15.16 -10.16
C PHE A 142 -9.15 -15.36 -8.82
N ALA A 143 -9.47 -14.26 -8.12
CA ALA A 143 -10.18 -14.31 -6.85
C ALA A 143 -11.54 -15.03 -6.98
N ARG A 144 -12.26 -14.78 -8.08
CA ARG A 144 -13.54 -15.45 -8.38
C ARG A 144 -13.35 -16.93 -8.75
N GLU A 145 -12.47 -17.21 -9.71
CA GLU A 145 -12.39 -18.53 -10.36
C GLU A 145 -11.52 -19.53 -9.59
N GLN A 146 -10.44 -19.08 -8.97
CA GLN A 146 -9.48 -19.93 -8.27
C GLN A 146 -9.73 -19.99 -6.76
N LEU A 147 -10.28 -18.93 -6.16
CA LEU A 147 -10.61 -18.89 -4.74
C LEU A 147 -12.12 -19.02 -4.47
N GLY A 148 -12.99 -18.89 -5.48
CA GLY A 148 -14.44 -19.00 -5.29
C GLY A 148 -15.01 -17.86 -4.45
N LEU A 149 -14.42 -16.66 -4.51
CA LEU A 149 -14.91 -15.47 -3.80
C LEU A 149 -16.00 -14.78 -4.64
N VAL A 150 -17.20 -14.59 -4.07
CA VAL A 150 -18.38 -14.07 -4.79
C VAL A 150 -18.66 -12.58 -4.51
N GLY A 151 -18.36 -12.09 -3.30
CA GLY A 151 -18.56 -10.68 -2.93
C GLY A 151 -17.55 -9.66 -3.50
N PRO A 152 -16.31 -10.02 -3.86
CA PRO A 152 -15.36 -9.06 -4.45
C PRO A 152 -15.64 -8.77 -5.92
N GLU A 153 -15.46 -7.53 -6.34
CA GLU A 153 -15.79 -7.04 -7.68
C GLU A 153 -14.59 -6.38 -8.37
N CYS A 154 -14.55 -6.45 -9.70
CA CYS A 154 -13.59 -5.67 -10.48
C CYS A 154 -13.99 -4.18 -10.46
N GLY A 155 -13.01 -3.29 -10.30
CA GLY A 155 -13.19 -1.84 -10.39
C GLY A 155 -12.41 -1.05 -9.34
N LEU A 156 -12.44 0.27 -9.47
CA LEU A 156 -11.88 1.19 -8.49
C LEU A 156 -12.81 1.31 -7.27
N VAL A 157 -12.26 1.83 -6.17
CA VAL A 157 -13.07 2.34 -5.06
C VAL A 157 -13.42 3.79 -5.36
N ASP A 158 -14.69 4.04 -5.57
CA ASP A 158 -15.25 5.33 -5.99
C ASP A 158 -16.73 5.44 -5.55
N GLU A 159 -17.43 6.49 -5.94
CA GLU A 159 -18.84 6.73 -5.60
C GLU A 159 -19.81 5.63 -6.10
N THR A 160 -19.37 4.78 -7.04
CA THR A 160 -20.17 3.65 -7.53
C THR A 160 -20.05 2.42 -6.63
N THR A 161 -19.10 2.43 -5.69
CA THR A 161 -18.88 1.35 -4.72
C THR A 161 -20.09 1.19 -3.82
N LYS A 162 -20.80 0.07 -3.97
CA LYS A 162 -21.99 -0.26 -3.18
C LYS A 162 -21.84 -1.63 -2.54
N ASN A 163 -21.98 -1.69 -1.22
CA ASN A 163 -21.95 -2.93 -0.45
C ASN A 163 -22.88 -2.81 0.75
N PRO A 164 -23.33 -3.95 1.33
CA PRO A 164 -23.91 -3.93 2.67
C PRO A 164 -22.93 -3.27 3.65
N PRO A 165 -23.43 -2.52 4.66
CA PRO A 165 -22.55 -1.85 5.60
C PRO A 165 -21.54 -2.80 6.25
N VAL A 166 -20.26 -2.41 6.25
CA VAL A 166 -19.14 -3.24 6.72
C VAL A 166 -18.64 -2.82 8.09
N ASP A 167 -18.11 -3.80 8.83
CA ASP A 167 -17.51 -3.61 10.16
C ASP A 167 -16.02 -3.24 10.06
N LEU A 168 -15.35 -3.69 8.99
CA LEU A 168 -13.94 -3.50 8.73
C LEU A 168 -13.70 -3.14 7.26
N VAL A 169 -12.95 -2.07 7.01
CA VAL A 169 -12.24 -1.85 5.76
C VAL A 169 -10.79 -2.25 5.97
N PHE A 170 -10.27 -3.11 5.11
CA PHE A 170 -8.87 -3.51 5.10
C PHE A 170 -8.20 -3.00 3.83
N SER A 171 -7.02 -2.41 3.94
CA SER A 171 -6.21 -2.03 2.79
C SER A 171 -4.76 -2.36 3.09
N ASN A 172 -4.15 -3.11 2.21
CA ASN A 172 -2.74 -3.48 2.31
C ASN A 172 -2.04 -3.14 1.01
N HIS A 173 -1.18 -2.13 1.05
CA HIS A 173 -0.39 -1.64 -0.07
C HIS A 173 -1.26 -1.22 -1.28
N ALA A 174 -2.33 -0.48 -1.01
CA ALA A 174 -3.20 0.11 -2.03
C ALA A 174 -3.37 1.63 -1.88
N PHE A 175 -3.39 2.18 -0.67
CA PHE A 175 -3.58 3.62 -0.43
C PHE A 175 -2.51 4.50 -1.09
N GLU A 176 -1.27 4.01 -1.17
CA GLU A 176 -0.16 4.70 -1.83
C GLU A 176 -0.34 4.86 -3.35
N HIS A 177 -1.22 4.02 -3.90
CA HIS A 177 -1.61 3.95 -5.30
C HIS A 177 -2.97 4.61 -5.56
N VAL A 178 -3.50 5.38 -4.61
CA VAL A 178 -4.76 6.10 -4.79
C VAL A 178 -4.49 7.48 -5.39
N ALA A 179 -5.11 7.72 -6.56
CA ALA A 179 -5.01 9.00 -7.25
C ALA A 179 -5.86 10.09 -6.59
N ASP A 180 -7.12 9.77 -6.23
CA ASP A 180 -8.03 10.63 -5.49
C ASP A 180 -8.30 10.11 -4.07
N LEU A 181 -7.48 10.58 -3.12
CA LEU A 181 -7.59 10.19 -1.71
C LEU A 181 -8.92 10.61 -1.10
N HIS A 182 -9.51 11.73 -1.55
CA HIS A 182 -10.74 12.25 -0.96
C HIS A 182 -11.97 11.53 -1.49
N GLY A 183 -12.01 11.24 -2.80
CA GLY A 183 -13.03 10.39 -3.42
C GLY A 183 -13.07 8.99 -2.80
N VAL A 184 -11.93 8.33 -2.67
CA VAL A 184 -11.83 7.00 -2.03
C VAL A 184 -12.33 7.03 -0.59
N MET A 185 -11.90 8.00 0.22
CA MET A 185 -12.36 8.08 1.62
C MET A 185 -13.86 8.35 1.73
N SER A 186 -14.43 9.12 0.80
CA SER A 186 -15.89 9.34 0.72
C SER A 186 -16.63 8.05 0.39
N ALA A 187 -16.14 7.29 -0.60
CA ALA A 187 -16.69 5.98 -0.98
C ALA A 187 -16.63 4.98 0.19
N LEU A 188 -15.47 4.86 0.85
CA LEU A 188 -15.30 3.97 2.00
C LEU A 188 -16.24 4.37 3.16
N ARG A 189 -16.38 5.66 3.44
CA ARG A 189 -17.31 6.17 4.47
C ARG A 189 -18.75 5.72 4.21
N SER A 190 -19.18 5.74 2.95
CA SER A 190 -20.56 5.41 2.54
C SER A 190 -20.97 3.96 2.82
N ILE A 191 -20.00 3.04 2.84
CA ILE A 191 -20.24 1.61 3.07
C ILE A 191 -19.93 1.17 4.50
N MET A 192 -19.53 2.07 5.39
CA MET A 192 -19.13 1.71 6.75
C MET A 192 -20.26 1.83 7.77
N LYS A 193 -20.35 0.85 8.68
CA LYS A 193 -21.20 0.96 9.87
C LYS A 193 -20.63 2.01 10.84
N PRO A 194 -21.49 2.74 11.59
CA PRO A 194 -21.03 3.54 12.73
C PRO A 194 -20.18 2.69 13.68
N GLY A 195 -18.99 3.18 14.03
CA GLY A 195 -18.05 2.48 14.91
C GLY A 195 -17.14 1.45 14.21
N GLY A 196 -17.36 1.17 12.92
CA GLY A 196 -16.50 0.32 12.10
C GLY A 196 -15.08 0.87 11.98
N LEU A 197 -14.14 0.01 11.57
CA LEU A 197 -12.72 0.39 11.44
C LEU A 197 -12.24 0.42 10.00
N ILE A 198 -11.31 1.31 9.71
CA ILE A 198 -10.40 1.19 8.59
C ILE A 198 -9.02 0.81 9.12
N VAL A 199 -8.44 -0.24 8.54
CA VAL A 199 -7.05 -0.64 8.79
C VAL A 199 -6.28 -0.48 7.50
N THR A 200 -5.30 0.42 7.54
CA THR A 200 -4.47 0.79 6.39
C THR A 200 -3.03 0.38 6.66
N VAL A 201 -2.51 -0.51 5.82
CA VAL A 201 -1.12 -0.96 5.82
C VAL A 201 -0.43 -0.37 4.59
N VAL A 202 0.54 0.51 4.80
CA VAL A 202 1.23 1.26 3.74
C VAL A 202 2.73 1.36 4.03
N PRO A 203 3.57 1.46 2.99
CA PRO A 203 4.98 1.73 3.17
C PRO A 203 5.15 3.11 3.79
N THR A 204 6.14 3.26 4.69
CA THR A 204 6.50 4.56 5.25
C THR A 204 7.95 4.91 5.05
N TYR A 205 8.20 6.21 4.84
CA TYR A 205 9.54 6.76 4.80
C TYR A 205 10.00 7.27 6.18
N ALA A 206 9.09 7.61 7.11
CA ALA A 206 9.35 8.36 8.35
C ALA A 206 10.11 7.60 9.46
N ALA A 207 10.22 6.28 9.37
CA ALA A 207 10.88 5.44 10.37
C ALA A 207 11.62 4.26 9.71
N ASN A 208 12.05 4.45 8.46
CA ASN A 208 12.65 3.40 7.66
C ASN A 208 13.95 2.89 8.30
N ARG A 209 13.98 1.60 8.65
CA ARG A 209 15.16 0.91 9.20
C ARG A 209 15.88 0.09 8.13
N SER A 210 15.23 -0.12 7.00
CA SER A 210 15.78 -0.64 5.75
C SER A 210 15.90 0.48 4.72
N ASN A 211 16.45 0.20 3.53
CA ASN A 211 16.28 1.11 2.38
C ASN A 211 15.11 0.66 1.49
N MET A 212 14.33 -0.35 1.91
CA MET A 212 13.32 -0.95 1.04
C MET A 212 12.19 0.00 0.73
N SER A 213 11.64 0.71 1.72
CA SER A 213 10.59 1.70 1.40
C SER A 213 11.13 2.88 0.57
N LEU A 214 12.44 3.19 0.61
CA LEU A 214 13.04 4.17 -0.31
C LEU A 214 13.14 3.65 -1.75
N ARG A 215 13.28 2.33 -1.96
CA ARG A 215 13.18 1.72 -3.30
C ARG A 215 11.75 1.73 -3.84
N TRP A 216 10.77 1.84 -2.94
CA TRP A 216 9.36 1.85 -3.30
C TRP A 216 8.88 3.25 -3.63
N MET A 217 9.65 4.30 -3.29
CA MET A 217 9.48 5.64 -3.84
C MET A 217 9.84 5.68 -5.33
N ASN A 218 8.94 5.17 -6.15
CA ASN A 218 9.05 5.05 -7.59
C ASN A 218 7.72 5.42 -8.24
N SER A 219 7.65 5.39 -9.56
CA SER A 219 6.44 5.81 -10.27
C SER A 219 5.24 4.91 -9.98
N ALA A 220 5.44 3.68 -9.49
CA ALA A 220 4.35 2.81 -9.07
C ALA A 220 3.77 3.18 -7.70
N HIS A 221 4.58 3.43 -6.68
CA HIS A 221 4.08 3.94 -5.40
C HIS A 221 4.31 5.45 -5.33
N TYR A 222 3.51 6.21 -6.07
CA TYR A 222 3.65 7.67 -6.26
C TYR A 222 3.25 8.51 -5.02
N SER A 223 2.93 7.85 -3.90
CA SER A 223 2.59 8.45 -2.61
C SER A 223 3.25 7.70 -1.48
N MET A 224 3.62 8.39 -0.40
CA MET A 224 4.17 7.79 0.81
C MET A 224 3.55 8.44 2.04
N PHE A 225 3.10 7.60 2.97
CA PHE A 225 2.37 8.04 4.14
C PHE A 225 3.23 8.01 5.40
N THR A 226 2.94 8.93 6.30
CA THR A 226 3.29 8.89 7.73
C THR A 226 2.01 8.69 8.54
N THR A 227 2.16 8.32 9.81
CA THR A 227 1.03 8.27 10.75
C THR A 227 0.29 9.61 10.78
N SER A 228 1.01 10.74 10.88
CA SER A 228 0.40 12.08 10.89
C SER A 228 -0.35 12.40 9.59
N SER A 229 0.18 12.00 8.43
CA SER A 229 -0.54 12.21 7.16
C SER A 229 -1.83 11.39 7.08
N LEU A 230 -1.82 10.15 7.60
CA LEU A 230 -3.01 9.29 7.66
C LEU A 230 -4.02 9.84 8.66
N ASP A 231 -3.57 10.28 9.84
CA ASP A 231 -4.43 10.89 10.85
C ASP A 231 -5.14 12.14 10.31
N GLN A 232 -4.42 12.98 9.56
CA GLN A 232 -5.04 14.12 8.87
C GLN A 232 -6.06 13.71 7.81
N LEU A 233 -5.77 12.69 7.01
CA LEU A 233 -6.68 12.21 5.99
C LEU A 233 -7.97 11.69 6.63
N VAL A 234 -7.87 10.78 7.59
CA VAL A 234 -9.03 10.14 8.21
C VAL A 234 -9.86 11.14 9.03
N ALA A 235 -9.21 12.09 9.73
CA ALA A 235 -9.86 13.15 10.50
C ALA A 235 -10.83 13.99 9.64
N ARG A 236 -10.41 14.33 8.41
CA ARG A 236 -11.23 15.10 7.45
C ARG A 236 -12.50 14.37 7.02
N HIS A 237 -12.47 13.04 7.03
CA HIS A 237 -13.51 12.17 6.48
C HIS A 237 -14.41 11.53 7.55
N GLY A 238 -14.35 12.02 8.79
CA GLY A 238 -15.26 11.57 9.85
C GLY A 238 -14.78 10.35 10.64
N PHE A 239 -13.46 10.15 10.66
CA PHE A 239 -12.83 9.06 11.40
C PHE A 239 -11.94 9.61 12.51
N GLU A 240 -11.87 8.85 13.59
CA GLU A 240 -10.98 9.10 14.72
C GLU A 240 -9.80 8.12 14.68
N PRO A 241 -8.55 8.60 14.66
CA PRO A 241 -7.38 7.74 14.81
C PRO A 241 -7.43 6.96 16.12
N VAL A 242 -7.26 5.64 16.05
CA VAL A 242 -7.24 4.76 17.23
C VAL A 242 -5.80 4.40 17.59
N THR A 243 -5.02 4.00 16.57
CA THR A 243 -3.64 3.59 16.79
C THR A 243 -2.87 3.57 15.49
N GLY A 244 -1.59 3.93 15.55
CA GLY A 244 -0.61 3.62 14.53
C GLY A 244 0.46 2.75 15.16
N THR A 245 0.61 1.50 14.71
CA THR A 245 1.78 0.69 15.09
C THR A 245 2.70 0.52 13.91
N TYR A 246 3.99 0.76 14.14
CA TYR A 246 5.05 0.40 13.22
C TYR A 246 5.49 -1.05 13.52
N ARG A 247 5.32 -1.97 12.56
CA ARG A 247 5.70 -3.39 12.70
C ARG A 247 6.49 -3.90 11.49
N GLY A 248 7.65 -3.29 11.21
CA GLY A 248 8.46 -3.67 10.05
C GLY A 248 9.53 -4.74 10.26
N TRP A 249 9.77 -5.23 11.48
CA TRP A 249 11.02 -5.96 11.74
C TRP A 249 10.97 -7.49 11.63
N ARG A 250 9.79 -8.11 11.45
CA ARG A 250 9.69 -9.58 11.26
C ARG A 250 9.41 -10.01 9.82
N LYS A 251 8.92 -9.11 8.96
CA LYS A 251 8.54 -9.38 7.57
C LYS A 251 8.87 -8.17 6.69
N GLU A 252 10.16 -7.90 6.54
CA GLU A 252 10.84 -7.22 5.42
C GLU A 252 10.42 -5.80 4.95
N ILE A 253 9.27 -5.27 5.36
CA ILE A 253 8.78 -3.97 4.91
C ILE A 253 8.55 -3.06 6.11
N ASP A 254 9.12 -1.86 6.05
CA ASP A 254 8.88 -0.80 7.02
C ASP A 254 7.49 -0.18 6.80
N ASP A 255 6.48 -0.94 7.23
CA ASP A 255 5.06 -0.60 7.11
C ASP A 255 4.56 0.18 8.34
N VAL A 256 3.66 1.12 8.08
CA VAL A 256 2.73 1.66 9.09
C VAL A 256 1.44 0.86 9.03
N TRP A 257 1.02 0.30 10.17
CA TRP A 257 -0.31 -0.27 10.33
C TRP A 257 -1.15 0.74 11.09
N HIS A 258 -1.93 1.49 10.33
CA HIS A 258 -2.80 2.55 10.82
C HIS A 258 -4.21 2.03 11.03
N VAL A 259 -4.85 2.50 12.09
CA VAL A 259 -6.21 2.13 12.46
C VAL A 259 -7.00 3.40 12.79
N ALA A 260 -8.13 3.58 12.11
CA ALA A 260 -9.07 4.65 12.41
C ALA A 260 -10.50 4.13 12.53
N ARG A 261 -11.28 4.74 13.42
CA ARG A 261 -12.67 4.37 13.70
C ARG A 261 -13.61 5.36 13.05
N TYR A 262 -14.61 4.85 12.34
CA TYR A 262 -15.64 5.70 11.76
C TYR A 262 -16.59 6.20 12.86
N THR A 263 -16.58 7.52 13.10
CA THR A 263 -17.46 8.17 14.08
C THR A 263 -18.54 9.03 13.42
N GLY A 264 -18.41 9.29 12.12
CA GLY A 264 -19.25 10.22 11.36
C GLY A 264 -18.91 11.69 11.61
N LYS A 265 -18.08 12.00 12.62
CA LYS A 265 -17.73 13.36 13.04
C LYS A 265 -16.39 13.77 12.45
N THR A 266 -16.39 14.79 11.60
CA THR A 266 -15.14 15.39 11.11
C THR A 266 -14.38 16.00 12.28
N LEU A 267 -13.09 15.65 12.39
CA LEU A 267 -12.18 16.22 13.36
C LEU A 267 -11.38 17.34 12.70
N ASP A 268 -10.98 18.34 13.49
CA ASP A 268 -10.08 19.38 13.04
C ASP A 268 -8.72 18.79 12.64
N PRO A 269 -8.34 18.79 11.35
CA PRO A 269 -7.10 18.18 10.89
C PRO A 269 -5.86 18.94 11.36
N THR A 270 -6.00 20.20 11.82
CA THR A 270 -4.86 20.99 12.31
C THR A 270 -4.21 20.38 13.55
N LYS A 271 -4.96 19.56 14.31
CA LYS A 271 -4.44 18.81 15.47
C LYS A 271 -3.34 17.82 15.13
N PHE A 272 -3.27 17.42 13.86
CA PHE A 272 -2.30 16.44 13.36
C PHE A 272 -1.27 17.09 12.43
N TYR A 273 -1.19 18.42 12.40
CA TYR A 273 -0.16 19.13 11.65
C TYR A 273 1.23 18.73 12.15
N GLU A 274 2.12 18.54 11.18
CA GLU A 274 3.52 18.28 11.46
C GLU A 274 4.23 19.56 11.92
N ASP A 275 5.29 19.36 12.70
CA ASP A 275 6.29 20.41 12.93
C ASP A 275 7.19 20.48 11.67
N PRO A 276 7.18 21.60 10.91
CA PRO A 276 8.00 21.72 9.70
C PRO A 276 9.48 21.53 9.98
N ASP A 277 9.98 21.93 11.16
CA ASP A 277 11.38 21.75 11.52
C ASP A 277 11.67 20.27 11.80
N ARG A 278 10.70 19.52 12.35
CA ARG A 278 10.80 18.06 12.51
C ARG A 278 10.86 17.37 11.16
N VAL A 279 10.00 17.77 10.22
CA VAL A 279 10.01 17.24 8.84
C VAL A 279 11.34 17.57 8.16
N ALA A 280 11.82 18.81 8.25
CA ALA A 280 13.10 19.22 7.67
C ALA A 280 14.29 18.43 8.25
N ARG A 281 14.36 18.30 9.58
CA ARG A 281 15.38 17.48 10.26
C ARG A 281 15.33 16.03 9.79
N PHE A 282 14.13 15.47 9.64
CA PHE A 282 13.94 14.11 9.17
C PHE A 282 14.42 13.92 7.72
N VAL A 283 14.02 14.81 6.81
CA VAL A 283 14.49 14.82 5.42
C VAL A 283 16.03 14.87 5.35
N ASN A 284 16.65 15.73 6.16
CA ASN A 284 18.10 15.85 6.27
C ASN A 284 18.78 14.63 6.91
N TRP A 285 18.05 13.79 7.64
CA TRP A 285 18.59 12.54 8.19
C TRP A 285 18.57 11.41 7.16
N VAL A 286 17.48 11.31 6.38
CA VAL A 286 17.31 10.30 5.33
C VAL A 286 18.18 10.57 4.10
N ASN A 287 18.37 11.85 3.74
CA ASN A 287 19.35 12.28 2.77
C ASN A 287 20.68 12.59 3.52
N PRO A 288 21.87 12.01 3.27
CA PRO A 288 22.30 10.66 2.91
C PRO A 288 23.49 10.14 3.76
N LEU A 289 23.86 10.79 4.87
CA LEU A 289 25.14 10.48 5.56
C LEU A 289 25.09 9.30 6.54
N ARG A 290 23.91 8.85 7.00
CA ARG A 290 23.80 7.75 7.98
C ARG A 290 23.24 6.43 7.46
N SER A 291 22.63 6.38 6.27
CA SER A 291 22.19 5.11 5.65
C SER A 291 23.35 4.15 5.34
N LEU A 292 24.59 4.67 5.28
CA LEU A 292 25.82 3.89 5.10
C LEU A 292 26.33 3.21 6.40
N VAL A 293 26.06 3.79 7.58
CA VAL A 293 26.72 3.39 8.83
C VAL A 293 25.97 2.28 9.58
N TYR A 294 24.65 2.18 9.40
CA TYR A 294 23.81 1.22 10.15
C TYR A 294 23.37 0.00 9.34
N TYR A 295 23.69 -0.07 8.05
CA TYR A 295 23.12 -1.06 7.14
C TYR A 295 23.80 -2.45 7.10
N PRO A 296 25.15 -2.62 7.21
CA PRO A 296 25.76 -3.94 6.98
C PRO A 296 25.39 -5.00 8.02
N VAL A 297 24.76 -4.61 9.14
CA VAL A 297 24.49 -5.51 10.26
C VAL A 297 23.09 -6.15 10.20
N PHE A 298 22.13 -5.57 9.45
CA PHE A 298 20.70 -5.88 9.70
C PHE A 298 19.83 -6.29 8.50
N SER A 299 20.31 -6.28 7.24
CA SER A 299 19.51 -6.77 6.10
C SER A 299 20.29 -7.78 5.23
N ASN A 300 20.12 -9.07 5.51
CA ASN A 300 20.61 -10.16 4.66
C ASN A 300 19.57 -10.64 3.63
N TYR A 301 18.45 -9.93 3.45
CA TYR A 301 17.35 -10.40 2.59
C TYR A 301 17.71 -10.40 1.10
N HIS A 302 18.30 -9.33 0.56
CA HIS A 302 18.83 -9.32 -0.81
C HIS A 302 19.77 -10.52 -1.05
N ARG A 303 20.65 -10.82 -0.08
CA ARG A 303 21.56 -11.97 -0.16
C ARG A 303 20.81 -13.31 -0.07
N LYS A 304 19.72 -13.40 0.69
CA LYS A 304 18.87 -14.60 0.77
C LYS A 304 18.05 -14.82 -0.51
N VAL A 305 17.42 -13.79 -1.07
CA VAL A 305 16.66 -13.87 -2.33
C VAL A 305 17.59 -14.18 -3.50
N ALA A 306 18.71 -13.46 -3.62
CA ALA A 306 19.70 -13.75 -4.65
C ALA A 306 20.25 -15.18 -4.53
N ARG A 307 20.44 -15.68 -3.30
CA ARG A 307 20.86 -17.07 -3.07
C ARG A 307 19.76 -18.07 -3.41
N VAL A 308 18.50 -17.79 -3.12
CA VAL A 308 17.37 -18.65 -3.47
C VAL A 308 17.16 -18.69 -5.00
N GLN A 309 17.20 -17.54 -5.68
CA GLN A 309 17.11 -17.45 -7.14
C GLN A 309 18.29 -18.17 -7.81
N TYR A 310 19.52 -17.92 -7.35
CA TYR A 310 20.71 -18.62 -7.83
C TYR A 310 20.59 -20.15 -7.66
N VAL A 311 20.13 -20.60 -6.50
CA VAL A 311 19.93 -22.04 -6.25
C VAL A 311 18.85 -22.62 -7.16
N GLN A 312 17.74 -21.90 -7.39
CA GLN A 312 16.67 -22.33 -8.30
C GLN A 312 17.14 -22.41 -9.76
N GLU A 313 17.94 -21.46 -10.23
CA GLU A 313 18.54 -21.48 -11.57
C GLU A 313 19.50 -22.66 -11.75
N VAL A 314 20.33 -22.93 -10.74
CA VAL A 314 21.25 -24.08 -10.74
C VAL A 314 20.47 -25.41 -10.78
N PHE A 315 19.38 -25.53 -10.01
CA PHE A 315 18.53 -26.72 -10.04
C PHE A 315 17.78 -26.88 -11.38
N ALA A 316 17.31 -25.79 -11.99
CA ALA A 316 16.68 -25.83 -13.30
C ALA A 316 17.66 -26.31 -14.38
N LEU A 317 18.89 -25.78 -14.40
CA LEU A 317 19.96 -26.19 -15.31
C LEU A 317 20.37 -27.67 -15.11
N ALA A 318 20.42 -28.14 -13.86
CA ALA A 318 20.72 -29.54 -13.55
C ALA A 318 19.61 -30.48 -14.03
N ARG A 319 18.33 -30.10 -13.84
CA ARG A 319 17.18 -30.87 -14.32
C ARG A 319 17.16 -30.97 -15.84
N ASP A 320 17.47 -29.88 -16.54
CA ASP A 320 17.49 -29.83 -18.01
C ASP A 320 18.61 -30.69 -18.61
N ARG A 321 19.76 -30.81 -17.92
CA ARG A 321 20.83 -31.74 -18.30
C ARG A 321 20.49 -33.21 -18.09
N LEU A 322 19.70 -33.53 -17.06
CA LEU A 322 19.26 -34.90 -16.78
C LEU A 322 18.18 -35.39 -17.75
N LEU A 323 17.33 -34.50 -18.25
CA LEU A 323 16.26 -34.83 -19.21
C LEU A 323 16.75 -34.94 -20.66
N ARG A 324 17.96 -34.47 -20.96
CA ARG A 324 18.61 -34.57 -22.29
C ARG A 324 19.60 -35.74 -22.41
N ARG A 325 19.67 -36.61 -21.41
CA ARG A 325 20.47 -37.85 -21.39
C ARG A 325 19.55 -39.05 -21.42
#